data_AF-D7KUQ8-F1
#
_entry.id   AF-D7KUQ8-F1
#
_cell.length_a   1.000
_cell.length_b   1.000
_cell.length_c   1.000
_cell.angle_alpha   90.00
_cell.angle_beta   90.00
_cell.angle_gamma   90.00
#
_symmetry.space_group_name_H-M   'P 1'
#
loop_
_entity.id
_entity.type
_entity.pdbx_description
1 polymer ?
#
loop_
_entity_poly.entity_id
_entity_poly.type
_entity_poly.pdbx_seq_one_letter_code
_entity_poly.pdbx_strand_id
1 'polypeptide(L)'
;MDQTAEQKYLALISHLTRSCITSDILKSVTTLIFDKAILEPTFCPMYAQLCCDICDKMPTFPSSKITFKRVLLNTIQNVFEGTDELSNEIRKMNAPDQEEERRDTERLSKLRTLGNLRLCGELFLKRKIRGKIVHHIVQKLLGDDEKMCPSEENLEAVCLFLKTVGKKLDGSESVESSLSLTSSKLVNDVYFRRLESLSPRPQMSMRIKFMIRNIIDLRSNHWIPAGKSPTSTL
;
A
#
# COMPACT_ATOMS: atom_id res chain seq x y z
N MET A 1 16.13 -20.11 -4.35
CA MET A 1 15.58 -19.43 -5.54
C MET A 1 16.25 -20.05 -6.75
N ASP A 2 15.49 -20.32 -7.82
CA ASP A 2 16.01 -20.93 -9.04
C ASP A 2 17.07 -20.02 -9.70
N GLN A 3 18.28 -20.55 -9.93
CA GLN A 3 19.42 -19.82 -10.49
C GLN A 3 19.07 -19.16 -11.84
N THR A 4 18.13 -19.75 -12.58
CA THR A 4 17.65 -19.23 -13.87
C THR A 4 16.84 -17.94 -13.72
N ALA A 5 16.06 -17.81 -12.64
CA ALA A 5 15.24 -16.62 -12.39
C ALA A 5 16.10 -15.42 -11.95
N GLU A 6 17.12 -15.67 -11.14
CA GLU A 6 18.08 -14.66 -10.69
C GLU A 6 18.92 -14.11 -11.85
N GLN A 7 19.39 -14.97 -12.75
CA GLN A 7 20.10 -14.55 -13.96
C GLN A 7 19.23 -13.70 -14.89
N LYS A 8 17.97 -14.11 -15.12
CA LYS A 8 17.00 -13.31 -15.90
C LYS A 8 16.73 -11.95 -15.27
N TYR A 9 16.63 -11.89 -13.95
CA TYR A 9 16.45 -10.65 -13.20
C TYR A 9 17.64 -9.70 -13.35
N LEU A 10 18.87 -10.20 -13.20
CA LEU A 10 20.08 -9.39 -13.37
C LEU A 10 20.25 -8.88 -14.80
N ALA A 11 19.93 -9.72 -15.79
CA ALA A 11 19.93 -9.33 -17.20
C ALA A 11 18.90 -8.21 -17.47
N LEU A 12 17.70 -8.27 -16.90
CA LEU A 12 16.68 -7.23 -17.00
C LEU A 12 17.18 -5.90 -16.39
N ILE A 13 17.75 -5.93 -15.18
CA ILE A 13 18.31 -4.74 -14.54
C ILE A 13 19.42 -4.13 -15.39
N SER A 14 20.35 -4.95 -15.87
CA SER A 14 21.47 -4.52 -16.71
C SER A 14 20.97 -3.88 -18.01
N HIS A 15 19.98 -4.50 -18.67
CA HIS A 15 19.35 -3.95 -19.87
C HIS A 15 18.72 -2.60 -19.57
N LEU A 16 17.87 -2.51 -18.53
CA LEU A 16 17.23 -1.25 -18.13
C LEU A 16 18.30 -0.17 -17.92
N THR A 17 19.35 -0.43 -17.16
CA THR A 17 20.41 0.56 -16.90
C THR A 17 21.24 0.97 -18.13
N ARG A 18 21.33 0.12 -19.16
CA ARG A 18 22.13 0.37 -20.38
C ARG A 18 21.35 1.02 -21.50
N SER A 19 20.03 0.85 -21.54
CA SER A 19 19.18 1.51 -22.54
C SER A 19 19.12 3.01 -22.30
N CYS A 20 18.96 3.79 -23.36
CA CYS A 20 18.62 5.22 -23.28
C CYS A 20 17.26 5.40 -22.63
N ILE A 21 17.19 5.28 -21.30
CA ILE A 21 15.94 5.44 -20.57
C ILE A 21 15.49 6.88 -20.74
N THR A 22 14.25 7.05 -21.17
CA THR A 22 13.56 8.34 -21.19
C THR A 22 12.63 8.42 -19.99
N SER A 23 12.13 9.62 -19.69
CA SER A 23 11.08 9.77 -18.67
C SER A 23 9.86 8.89 -18.98
N ASP A 24 9.54 8.68 -20.25
CA ASP A 24 8.38 7.90 -20.66
C ASP A 24 8.62 6.41 -20.44
N ILE A 25 9.83 5.91 -20.72
CA ILE A 25 10.21 4.52 -20.38
C ILE A 25 10.10 4.30 -18.87
N LEU A 26 10.55 5.24 -18.03
CA LEU A 26 10.39 5.11 -16.58
C LEU A 26 8.93 5.05 -16.14
N LYS A 27 8.06 5.89 -16.73
CA LYS A 27 6.63 5.86 -16.46
C LYS A 27 6.04 4.51 -16.88
N SER A 28 6.32 4.04 -18.08
CA SER A 28 5.84 2.75 -18.58
C SER A 28 6.30 1.57 -17.73
N VAL A 29 7.58 1.54 -17.32
CA VAL A 29 8.11 0.51 -16.42
C VAL A 29 7.43 0.58 -15.05
N THR A 30 7.23 1.79 -14.50
CA THR A 30 6.54 1.96 -13.21
C THR A 30 5.10 1.47 -13.30
N THR A 31 4.35 1.87 -14.32
CA THR A 31 2.97 1.42 -14.55
C THR A 31 2.91 -0.11 -14.69
N LEU A 32 3.80 -0.71 -15.49
CA LEU A 32 3.85 -2.16 -15.67
C LEU A 32 4.11 -2.90 -14.35
N ILE A 33 4.97 -2.36 -13.49
CA ILE A 33 5.23 -2.94 -12.17
C ILE A 33 3.96 -2.93 -11.31
N PHE A 34 3.21 -1.83 -11.31
CA PHE A 34 1.95 -1.73 -10.55
C PHE A 34 0.88 -2.67 -11.13
N ASP A 35 0.71 -2.71 -12.45
CA ASP A 35 -0.22 -3.63 -13.11
C ASP A 35 0.12 -5.09 -12.78
N LYS A 36 1.41 -5.45 -12.79
CA LYS A 36 1.86 -6.77 -12.37
C LYS A 36 1.62 -7.03 -10.89
N ALA A 37 1.85 -6.07 -10.00
CA ALA A 37 1.54 -6.23 -8.59
C ALA A 37 0.05 -6.50 -8.31
N ILE A 38 -0.85 -6.00 -9.16
CA ILE A 38 -2.28 -6.26 -9.07
C ILE A 38 -2.61 -7.70 -9.49
N LEU A 39 -2.05 -8.15 -10.61
CA LEU A 39 -2.30 -9.50 -11.15
C LEU A 39 -1.59 -10.61 -10.36
N GLU A 40 -0.42 -10.29 -9.82
CA GLU A 40 0.55 -11.22 -9.26
C GLU A 40 0.99 -10.80 -7.83
N PRO A 41 0.04 -10.58 -6.89
CA PRO A 41 0.33 -9.93 -5.60
C PRO A 41 1.29 -10.72 -4.69
N THR A 42 1.42 -12.04 -4.89
CA THR A 42 2.41 -12.86 -4.20
C THR A 42 3.85 -12.45 -4.50
N PHE A 43 4.09 -11.82 -5.65
CA PHE A 43 5.40 -11.40 -6.12
C PHE A 43 5.72 -9.92 -5.81
N CYS A 44 4.83 -9.21 -5.08
CA CYS A 44 5.09 -7.83 -4.61
C CYS A 44 6.46 -7.62 -3.95
N PRO A 45 7.01 -8.53 -3.12
CA PRO A 45 8.37 -8.37 -2.57
C PRO A 45 9.45 -8.28 -3.66
N MET A 46 9.32 -9.05 -4.75
CA MET A 46 10.24 -9.02 -5.89
C MET A 46 10.09 -7.73 -6.69
N TYR A 47 8.86 -7.27 -6.94
CA TYR A 47 8.59 -6.00 -7.60
C TYR A 47 9.12 -4.80 -6.79
N ALA A 48 8.95 -4.83 -5.46
CA ALA A 48 9.50 -3.81 -4.60
C ALA A 48 11.04 -3.81 -4.63
N GLN A 49 11.67 -4.98 -4.71
CA GLN A 49 13.12 -5.08 -4.91
C GLN A 49 13.56 -4.51 -6.26
N LEU A 50 12.83 -4.79 -7.34
CA LEU A 50 13.05 -4.17 -8.65
C LEU A 50 12.99 -2.64 -8.57
N CYS A 51 11.98 -2.07 -7.93
CA CYS A 51 11.91 -0.63 -7.69
C CYS A 51 13.10 -0.10 -6.88
N CYS A 52 13.61 -0.87 -5.92
CA CYS A 52 14.80 -0.49 -5.15
C CYS A 52 16.03 -0.39 -6.05
N ASP A 53 16.29 -1.44 -6.81
CA ASP A 53 17.42 -1.54 -7.72
C ASP A 53 17.38 -0.44 -8.78
N ILE A 54 16.21 -0.14 -9.34
CA ILE A 54 16.04 0.97 -10.30
C ILE A 54 16.27 2.31 -9.60
N CYS A 55 15.74 2.54 -8.39
CA CYS A 55 16.00 3.78 -7.65
C CYS A 55 17.49 4.04 -7.42
N ASP A 56 18.25 2.97 -7.15
CA ASP A 56 19.65 3.08 -6.69
C ASP A 56 20.64 3.07 -7.85
N LYS A 57 20.36 2.34 -8.94
CA LYS A 57 21.27 2.15 -10.07
C LYS A 57 21.04 3.13 -11.23
N MET A 58 19.91 3.83 -11.26
CA MET A 58 19.58 4.72 -12.37
C MET A 58 20.22 6.11 -12.26
N PRO A 59 20.84 6.62 -13.34
CA PRO A 59 21.34 8.00 -13.37
C PRO A 59 20.19 9.01 -13.32
N THR A 60 20.48 10.21 -12.81
CA THR A 60 19.53 11.33 -12.87
C THR A 60 19.52 11.91 -14.28
N PHE A 61 18.35 12.11 -14.89
CA PHE A 61 18.27 12.65 -16.25
C PHE A 61 18.65 14.14 -16.27
N PRO A 62 19.64 14.54 -17.11
CA PRO A 62 20.18 15.90 -17.09
C PRO A 62 19.18 16.96 -17.55
N SER A 63 18.18 16.62 -18.36
CA SER A 63 17.25 17.58 -18.96
C SER A 63 15.94 17.81 -18.19
N SER A 64 15.62 17.01 -17.16
CA SER A 64 14.26 17.05 -16.57
C SER A 64 14.18 16.99 -15.04
N LYS A 65 15.27 16.76 -14.28
CA LYS A 65 15.20 16.48 -12.82
C LYS A 65 14.22 15.34 -12.46
N ILE A 66 13.71 14.59 -13.43
CA ILE A 66 12.80 13.46 -13.20
C ILE A 66 13.67 12.29 -12.79
N THR A 67 13.32 11.66 -11.67
CA THR A 67 13.96 10.45 -11.18
C THR A 67 12.91 9.36 -11.10
N PHE A 68 13.33 8.10 -11.17
CA PHE A 68 12.40 6.98 -10.97
C PHE A 68 11.67 7.09 -9.63
N LYS A 69 12.35 7.55 -8.57
CA LYS A 69 11.72 7.83 -7.28
C LYS A 69 10.58 8.83 -7.37
N ARG A 70 10.73 9.90 -8.17
CA ARG A 70 9.65 10.89 -8.36
C ARG A 70 8.49 10.29 -9.16
N VAL A 71 8.77 9.50 -10.18
CA VAL A 71 7.74 8.79 -10.97
C VAL A 71 6.97 7.84 -10.06
N LEU A 72 7.65 7.00 -9.29
CA LEU A 72 7.07 6.10 -8.29
C LEU A 72 6.20 6.85 -7.28
N LEU A 73 6.73 7.98 -6.78
CA LEU A 73 6.06 9.04 -6.02
C LEU A 73 4.63 9.31 -6.51
N ASN A 74 4.62 9.85 -7.72
CA ASN A 74 3.41 10.34 -8.38
C ASN A 74 2.48 9.20 -8.76
N THR A 75 3.00 8.05 -9.19
CA THR A 75 2.16 6.88 -9.52
C THR A 75 1.37 6.42 -8.30
N ILE A 76 2.00 6.34 -7.12
CA ILE A 76 1.31 5.96 -5.88
C ILE A 76 0.21 6.98 -5.56
N GLN A 77 0.50 8.28 -5.64
CA GLN A 77 -0.49 9.32 -5.39
C GLN A 77 -1.68 9.20 -6.34
N ASN A 78 -1.43 9.15 -7.65
CA ASN A 78 -2.48 9.04 -8.66
C ASN A 78 -3.35 7.79 -8.48
N VAL A 79 -2.75 6.66 -8.09
CA VAL A 79 -3.47 5.41 -7.84
C VAL A 79 -4.53 5.57 -6.76
N PHE A 80 -4.21 6.26 -5.65
CA PHE A 80 -5.14 6.42 -4.53
C PHE A 80 -6.00 7.68 -4.65
N GLU A 81 -5.61 8.67 -5.44
CA GLU A 81 -6.46 9.82 -5.75
C GLU A 81 -7.58 9.46 -6.74
N GLY A 82 -7.29 8.63 -7.74
CA GLY A 82 -8.26 8.18 -8.76
C GLY A 82 -9.30 7.17 -8.29
N THR A 83 -9.19 6.62 -7.06
CA THR A 83 -10.19 5.68 -6.53
C THR A 83 -11.56 6.32 -6.35
N ASP A 84 -11.61 7.61 -6.05
CA ASP A 84 -12.87 8.33 -5.81
C ASP A 84 -13.65 8.55 -7.11
N GLU A 85 -12.93 8.90 -8.18
CA GLU A 85 -13.51 9.06 -9.52
C GLU A 85 -14.13 7.74 -9.99
N LEU A 86 -13.37 6.65 -9.92
CA LEU A 86 -13.85 5.31 -10.27
C LEU A 86 -15.04 4.89 -9.38
N SER A 87 -14.98 5.14 -8.07
CA SER A 87 -16.10 4.84 -7.16
C SER A 87 -17.36 5.63 -7.51
N ASN A 88 -17.22 6.88 -7.93
CA ASN A 88 -18.34 7.71 -8.37
C ASN A 88 -18.91 7.24 -9.71
N GLU A 89 -18.07 6.75 -10.62
CA GLU A 89 -18.50 6.13 -11.89
C GLU A 89 -19.30 4.85 -11.64
N ILE A 90 -18.79 3.96 -10.79
CA ILE A 90 -19.49 2.73 -10.38
C ILE A 90 -20.86 3.06 -9.77
N ARG A 91 -20.95 4.09 -8.91
CA ARG A 91 -22.22 4.54 -8.31
C ARG A 91 -23.22 5.11 -9.31
N LYS A 92 -22.78 5.51 -10.51
CA LYS A 92 -23.68 6.00 -11.58
C LYS A 92 -24.24 4.84 -12.41
N MET A 93 -23.62 3.67 -12.38
CA MET A 93 -24.10 2.44 -13.05
C MET A 93 -25.29 1.84 -12.29
N ASN A 94 -26.47 2.46 -12.42
CA ASN A 94 -27.69 2.06 -11.70
C ASN A 94 -28.73 1.37 -12.59
N ALA A 95 -28.46 1.25 -13.89
CA ALA A 95 -29.40 0.63 -14.82
C ALA A 95 -29.36 -0.92 -14.68
N PRO A 96 -30.51 -1.62 -14.77
CA PRO A 96 -30.56 -3.08 -14.57
C PRO A 96 -29.68 -3.88 -15.53
N ASP A 97 -29.45 -3.37 -16.74
CA ASP A 97 -28.58 -3.95 -17.76
C ASP A 97 -27.08 -3.75 -17.48
N GLN A 98 -26.72 -2.81 -16.60
CA GLN A 98 -25.34 -2.54 -16.18
C GLN A 98 -24.91 -3.30 -14.93
N GLU A 99 -25.81 -4.09 -14.33
CA GLU A 99 -25.57 -4.73 -13.03
C GLU A 99 -24.40 -5.72 -13.07
N GLU A 100 -24.18 -6.44 -14.18
CA GLU A 100 -23.01 -7.31 -14.34
C GLU A 100 -21.71 -6.51 -14.49
N GLU A 101 -21.71 -5.49 -15.35
CA GLU A 101 -20.58 -4.57 -15.55
C GLU A 101 -20.18 -3.85 -14.26
N ARG A 102 -21.17 -3.43 -13.47
CA ARG A 102 -20.97 -2.78 -12.17
C ARG A 102 -20.24 -3.72 -11.20
N ARG A 103 -20.72 -4.97 -11.08
CA ARG A 103 -20.09 -5.97 -10.20
C ARG A 103 -18.67 -6.31 -10.62
N ASP A 104 -18.42 -6.45 -11.91
CA ASP A 104 -17.07 -6.73 -12.42
C ASP A 104 -16.12 -5.54 -12.18
N THR A 105 -16.62 -4.32 -12.38
CA THR A 105 -15.86 -3.08 -12.13
C THR A 105 -15.54 -2.92 -10.63
N GLU A 106 -16.50 -3.18 -9.74
CA GLU A 106 -16.30 -3.22 -8.28
C GLU A 106 -15.21 -4.23 -7.91
N ARG A 107 -15.32 -5.47 -8.43
CA ARG A 107 -14.35 -6.53 -8.19
C ARG A 107 -12.94 -6.16 -8.66
N LEU A 108 -12.81 -5.60 -9.86
CA LEU A 108 -11.53 -5.17 -10.41
C LEU A 108 -10.94 -3.99 -9.61
N SER A 109 -11.77 -3.03 -9.20
CA SER A 109 -11.35 -1.91 -8.34
C SER A 109 -10.79 -2.42 -7.00
N LYS A 110 -11.46 -3.39 -6.38
CA LYS A 110 -10.99 -4.04 -5.15
C LYS A 110 -9.63 -4.72 -5.33
N LEU A 111 -9.48 -5.52 -6.40
CA LEU A 111 -8.21 -6.20 -6.70
C LEU A 111 -7.08 -5.20 -6.92
N ARG A 112 -7.33 -4.12 -7.66
CA ARG A 112 -6.38 -3.04 -7.90
C ARG A 112 -5.93 -2.40 -6.58
N THR A 113 -6.88 -2.04 -5.73
CA THR A 113 -6.60 -1.42 -4.43
C THR A 113 -5.73 -2.32 -3.54
N LEU A 114 -6.09 -3.59 -3.41
CA LEU A 114 -5.35 -4.55 -2.57
C LEU A 114 -3.95 -4.84 -3.11
N GLY A 115 -3.80 -5.05 -4.43
CA GLY A 115 -2.51 -5.29 -5.06
C GLY A 115 -1.56 -4.10 -4.90
N ASN A 116 -2.07 -2.89 -5.14
CA ASN A 116 -1.32 -1.65 -5.00
C ASN A 116 -0.90 -1.40 -3.54
N LEU A 117 -1.79 -1.65 -2.57
CA LEU A 117 -1.46 -1.56 -1.15
C LEU A 117 -0.37 -2.54 -0.75
N ARG A 118 -0.42 -3.77 -1.26
CA ARG A 118 0.60 -4.77 -0.98
C ARG A 118 1.96 -4.32 -1.50
N LEU A 119 2.05 -3.84 -2.74
CA LEU A 119 3.29 -3.29 -3.29
C LEU A 119 3.78 -2.07 -2.49
N CYS A 120 2.89 -1.13 -2.16
CA CYS A 120 3.24 0.04 -1.35
C CYS A 120 3.77 -0.36 0.03
N GLY A 121 3.20 -1.40 0.64
CA GLY A 121 3.66 -1.95 1.91
C GLY A 121 5.09 -2.45 1.82
N GLU A 122 5.40 -3.25 0.81
CA GLU A 122 6.76 -3.75 0.55
C GLU A 122 7.76 -2.60 0.27
N LEU A 123 7.36 -1.60 -0.51
CA LEU A 123 8.18 -0.40 -0.78
C LEU A 123 8.48 0.40 0.49
N PHE A 124 7.52 0.48 1.42
CA PHE A 124 7.72 1.12 2.72
C PHE A 124 8.65 0.30 3.62
N LEU A 125 8.46 -1.01 3.67
CA LEU A 125 9.34 -1.92 4.43
C LEU A 125 10.78 -1.86 3.91
N LYS A 126 10.99 -1.68 2.60
CA LYS A 126 12.31 -1.46 1.97
C LYS A 126 12.83 -0.01 2.02
N ARG A 127 12.16 0.91 2.75
CA ARG A 127 12.54 2.32 2.92
C ARG A 127 12.57 3.14 1.62
N LYS A 128 11.90 2.71 0.55
CA LYS A 128 11.84 3.47 -0.71
C LYS A 128 10.78 4.56 -0.71
N ILE A 129 9.70 4.37 0.04
CA ILE A 129 8.73 5.43 0.34
C ILE A 129 8.79 5.84 1.81
N ARG A 130 8.44 7.09 2.10
CA ARG A 130 8.44 7.66 3.46
C ARG A 130 7.08 7.48 4.12
N GLY A 131 7.04 7.56 5.46
CA GLY A 131 5.81 7.46 6.25
C GLY A 131 4.70 8.43 5.80
N LYS A 132 5.04 9.63 5.32
CA LYS A 132 4.05 10.58 4.77
C LYS A 132 3.16 9.99 3.66
N ILE A 133 3.73 9.13 2.79
CA ILE A 133 2.96 8.47 1.73
C ILE A 133 2.03 7.40 2.32
N VAL A 134 2.53 6.62 3.28
CA VAL A 134 1.74 5.59 3.97
C VAL A 134 0.57 6.21 4.74
N HIS A 135 0.82 7.30 5.46
CA HIS A 135 -0.20 8.08 6.18
C HIS A 135 -1.27 8.62 5.23
N HIS A 136 -0.86 9.16 4.07
CA HIS A 136 -1.79 9.61 3.04
C HIS A 136 -2.69 8.48 2.52
N ILE A 137 -2.13 7.31 2.24
CA ILE A 137 -2.88 6.13 1.80
C ILE A 137 -3.91 5.70 2.87
N VAL A 138 -3.49 5.59 4.13
CA VAL A 138 -4.39 5.18 5.22
C VAL A 138 -5.52 6.17 5.41
N GLN A 139 -5.20 7.47 5.41
CA GLN A 139 -6.19 8.54 5.51
C GLN A 139 -7.18 8.51 4.34
N LYS A 140 -6.70 8.34 3.11
CA LYS A 140 -7.54 8.25 1.91
C LYS A 140 -8.56 7.11 2.01
N LEU A 141 -8.14 5.93 2.48
CA LEU A 141 -9.02 4.77 2.62
C LEU A 141 -10.00 4.90 3.80
N LEU A 142 -9.57 5.50 4.92
CA LEU A 142 -10.43 5.76 6.09
C LEU A 142 -11.39 6.93 5.91
N GLY A 143 -11.13 7.78 4.92
CA GLY A 143 -11.90 9.00 4.65
C GLY A 143 -11.64 10.11 5.68
N ASP A 144 -11.85 11.35 5.24
CA ASP A 144 -11.64 12.54 6.07
C ASP A 144 -12.89 12.94 6.89
N ASP A 145 -14.08 12.49 6.48
CA ASP A 145 -15.34 12.81 7.17
C ASP A 145 -15.65 11.77 8.27
N GLU A 146 -15.61 12.21 9.53
CA GLU A 146 -15.94 11.37 10.68
C GLU A 146 -17.38 10.82 10.65
N LYS A 147 -18.31 11.51 9.98
CA LYS A 147 -19.70 11.08 9.89
C LYS A 147 -19.87 9.99 8.84
N MET A 148 -19.15 10.10 7.72
CA MET A 148 -19.18 9.11 6.64
C MET A 148 -18.55 7.79 7.09
N CYS A 149 -19.15 6.66 6.70
CA CYS A 149 -18.54 5.35 6.93
C CYS A 149 -17.81 4.92 5.66
N PRO A 150 -16.53 4.52 5.74
CA PRO A 150 -15.84 3.92 4.60
C PRO A 150 -16.54 2.63 4.17
N SER A 151 -16.32 2.25 2.91
CA SER A 151 -16.77 0.94 2.43
C SER A 151 -16.10 -0.18 3.22
N GLU A 152 -16.76 -1.33 3.33
CA GLU A 152 -16.17 -2.51 3.97
C GLU A 152 -14.85 -2.93 3.30
N GLU A 153 -14.75 -2.72 1.99
CA GLU A 153 -13.55 -3.02 1.21
C GLU A 153 -12.37 -2.13 1.61
N ASN A 154 -12.61 -0.83 1.80
CA ASN A 154 -11.58 0.08 2.28
C ASN A 154 -11.14 -0.26 3.70
N LEU A 155 -12.08 -0.65 4.57
CA LEU A 155 -11.77 -1.06 5.95
C LEU A 155 -10.95 -2.35 5.99
N GLU A 156 -11.32 -3.34 5.19
CA GLU A 156 -10.54 -4.56 4.98
C GLU A 156 -9.13 -4.23 4.48
N ALA A 157 -9.03 -3.38 3.46
CA ALA A 157 -7.78 -2.95 2.86
C ALA A 157 -6.86 -2.24 3.87
N VAL A 158 -7.40 -1.31 4.67
CA VAL A 158 -6.67 -0.62 5.75
C VAL A 158 -6.18 -1.60 6.81
N CYS A 159 -7.02 -2.52 7.27
CA CYS A 159 -6.63 -3.50 8.29
C CYS A 159 -5.48 -4.39 7.80
N LEU A 160 -5.56 -4.87 6.55
CA LEU A 160 -4.50 -5.68 5.94
C LEU A 160 -3.21 -4.88 5.73
N PHE A 161 -3.33 -3.63 5.30
CA PHE A 161 -2.19 -2.75 5.12
C PHE A 161 -1.49 -2.45 6.43
N LEU A 162 -2.23 -2.02 7.46
CA LEU A 162 -1.71 -1.77 8.81
C LEU A 162 -1.10 -3.02 9.45
N LYS A 163 -1.64 -4.22 9.18
CA LYS A 163 -1.01 -5.48 9.63
C LYS A 163 0.42 -5.65 9.09
N THR A 164 0.69 -5.10 7.91
CA THR A 164 1.99 -5.20 7.23
C THR A 164 2.93 -4.06 7.62
N VAL A 165 2.45 -2.82 7.59
CA VAL A 165 3.30 -1.62 7.78
C VAL A 165 3.28 -1.07 9.20
N GLY A 166 2.30 -1.45 10.02
CA GLY A 166 1.96 -0.77 11.27
C GLY A 166 3.07 -0.76 12.30
N LYS A 167 3.75 -1.90 12.50
CA LYS A 167 4.90 -2.00 13.41
C LYS A 167 5.98 -0.96 13.10
N LYS A 168 6.31 -0.84 11.81
CA LYS A 168 7.32 0.10 11.32
C LYS A 168 6.79 1.54 11.32
N LEU A 169 5.51 1.75 11.04
CA LEU A 169 4.85 3.06 11.03
C LEU A 169 4.73 3.67 12.43
N ASP A 170 4.56 2.84 13.47
CA ASP A 170 4.57 3.23 14.88
C ASP A 170 5.97 3.62 15.41
N GLY A 171 7.01 3.52 14.57
CA GLY A 171 8.36 3.93 14.94
C GLY A 171 9.07 2.94 15.88
N SER A 172 8.55 1.73 16.05
CA SER A 172 9.17 0.72 16.94
C SER A 172 10.54 0.20 16.46
N GLU A 173 10.97 0.57 15.25
CA GLU A 173 12.16 0.03 14.59
C GLU A 173 13.29 1.05 14.34
N SER A 174 13.12 2.33 14.68
CA SER A 174 14.14 3.35 14.38
C SER A 174 14.42 4.28 15.55
N VAL A 175 15.67 4.26 16.02
CA VAL A 175 16.26 5.13 17.08
C VAL A 175 16.49 6.58 16.58
N GLU A 176 16.16 6.88 15.32
CA GLU A 176 16.43 8.19 14.72
C GLU A 176 15.34 9.21 15.07
N SER A 177 15.74 10.20 15.88
CA SER A 177 15.01 11.43 16.24
C SER A 177 13.69 11.21 17.00
N SER A 178 13.78 11.29 18.34
CA SER A 178 12.64 11.26 19.27
C SER A 178 11.53 12.26 18.93
N LEU A 179 11.81 13.38 18.24
CA LEU A 179 10.77 14.33 17.82
C LEU A 179 9.90 13.79 16.66
N SER A 180 10.49 13.08 15.69
CA SER A 180 9.74 12.55 14.54
C SER A 180 8.91 11.32 14.88
N LEU A 181 9.35 10.54 15.88
CA LEU A 181 8.66 9.33 16.34
C LEU A 181 7.33 9.67 17.04
N THR A 182 7.32 10.70 17.87
CA THR A 182 6.12 11.15 18.59
C THR A 182 5.04 11.59 17.60
N SER A 183 5.37 12.34 16.54
CA SER A 183 4.38 12.76 15.55
C SER A 183 3.79 11.60 14.73
N SER A 184 4.60 10.61 14.33
CA SER A 184 4.09 9.45 13.57
C SER A 184 3.18 8.57 14.42
N LYS A 185 3.52 8.36 15.68
CA LYS A 185 2.68 7.61 16.63
C LYS A 185 1.35 8.31 16.90
N LEU A 186 1.37 9.63 17.09
CA LEU A 186 0.15 10.44 17.27
C LEU A 186 -0.79 10.34 16.06
N VAL A 187 -0.24 10.36 14.84
CA VAL A 187 -1.03 10.17 13.61
C VAL A 187 -1.65 8.77 13.57
N ASN A 188 -0.89 7.72 13.93
CA ASN A 188 -1.45 6.37 14.01
C ASN A 188 -2.55 6.28 15.09
N ASP A 189 -2.41 6.96 16.21
CA ASP A 189 -3.45 7.01 17.24
C ASP A 189 -4.77 7.60 16.72
N VAL A 190 -4.73 8.52 15.75
CA VAL A 190 -5.93 9.00 15.06
C VAL A 190 -6.59 7.87 14.27
N TYR A 191 -5.82 7.08 13.52
CA TYR A 191 -6.36 5.97 12.73
C TYR A 191 -7.01 4.89 13.59
N PHE A 192 -6.38 4.53 14.70
CA PHE A 192 -6.91 3.50 15.60
C PHE A 192 -8.14 3.98 16.35
N ARG A 193 -8.18 5.23 16.82
CA ARG A 193 -9.41 5.85 17.36
C ARG A 193 -10.54 5.87 16.34
N ARG A 194 -10.21 6.18 15.08
CA ARG A 194 -11.18 6.14 13.99
C ARG A 194 -11.74 4.73 13.80
N LEU A 195 -10.89 3.71 13.71
CA LEU A 195 -11.31 2.31 13.60
C LEU A 195 -12.19 1.87 14.78
N GLU A 196 -11.83 2.24 16.01
CA GLU A 196 -12.63 1.99 17.21
C GLU A 196 -14.02 2.62 17.11
N SER A 197 -14.11 3.89 16.67
CA SER A 197 -15.37 4.61 16.49
C SER A 197 -16.28 4.01 15.40
N LEU A 198 -15.69 3.30 14.43
CA LEU A 198 -16.43 2.63 13.36
C LEU A 198 -16.99 1.28 13.82
N SER A 199 -16.24 0.54 14.66
CA SER A 199 -16.60 -0.80 15.16
C SER A 199 -18.06 -0.98 15.63
N PRO A 200 -18.71 -0.06 16.37
CA PRO A 200 -20.07 -0.25 16.86
C PRO A 200 -21.17 -0.02 15.81
N ARG A 201 -20.86 0.48 14.60
CA ARG A 201 -21.88 0.85 13.62
C ARG A 201 -22.68 -0.36 13.13
N PRO A 202 -24.02 -0.28 13.04
CA PRO A 202 -24.88 -1.42 12.67
C PRO A 202 -24.70 -1.86 11.21
N GLN A 203 -24.36 -0.93 10.32
CA GLN A 203 -24.18 -1.14 8.89
C GLN A 203 -22.95 -1.97 8.47
N MET A 204 -22.11 -2.39 9.42
CA MET A 204 -20.91 -3.19 9.12
C MET A 204 -21.12 -4.66 9.48
N SER A 205 -20.61 -5.53 8.60
CA SER A 205 -20.56 -6.97 8.77
C SER A 205 -19.70 -7.37 9.97
N MET A 206 -20.06 -8.52 10.56
CA MET A 206 -19.31 -9.07 11.71
C MET A 206 -17.85 -9.36 11.36
N ARG A 207 -17.58 -9.74 10.10
CA ARG A 207 -16.22 -9.97 9.59
C ARG A 207 -15.37 -8.71 9.69
N ILE A 208 -15.87 -7.56 9.24
CA ILE A 208 -15.13 -6.29 9.31
C ILE A 208 -14.94 -5.84 10.77
N LYS A 209 -15.98 -5.96 11.60
CA LYS A 209 -15.87 -5.69 13.05
C LYS A 209 -14.77 -6.53 13.71
N PHE A 210 -14.69 -7.80 13.37
CA PHE A 210 -13.66 -8.70 13.87
C PHE A 210 -12.26 -8.35 13.34
N MET A 211 -12.14 -7.99 12.06
CA MET A 211 -10.87 -7.52 11.49
C MET A 211 -10.35 -6.26 12.19
N ILE A 212 -11.24 -5.30 12.44
CA ILE A 212 -10.93 -4.06 13.18
C ILE A 212 -10.46 -4.39 14.60
N ARG A 213 -11.19 -5.25 15.32
CA ARG A 213 -10.79 -5.70 16.66
C ARG A 213 -9.40 -6.34 16.64
N ASN A 214 -9.15 -7.26 15.72
CA ASN A 214 -7.87 -7.95 15.62
C ASN A 214 -6.69 -7.00 15.37
N ILE A 215 -6.85 -5.97 14.53
CA ILE A 215 -5.75 -5.04 14.26
C ILE A 215 -5.49 -4.12 15.47
N ILE A 216 -6.55 -3.70 16.19
CA ILE A 216 -6.44 -2.94 17.45
C ILE A 216 -5.72 -3.78 18.52
N ASP A 217 -6.12 -5.04 18.68
CA ASP A 217 -5.51 -5.95 19.65
C ASP A 217 -4.05 -6.25 19.29
N LEU A 218 -3.75 -6.44 17.99
CA LEU A 218 -2.37 -6.62 17.51
C LEU A 218 -1.49 -5.41 17.85
N ARG A 219 -1.97 -4.18 17.65
CA ARG A 219 -1.22 -2.98 18.02
C ARG A 219 -1.04 -2.85 19.52
N SER A 220 -2.10 -3.12 20.30
CA SER A 220 -2.08 -3.10 21.76
C SER A 220 -1.08 -4.11 22.33
N ASN A 221 -0.91 -5.25 21.66
CA ASN A 221 0.11 -6.26 21.97
C ASN A 221 1.47 -5.99 21.29
N HIS A 222 1.82 -4.72 21.06
CA HIS A 222 3.10 -4.31 20.48
C HIS A 222 3.44 -4.99 19.14
N TRP A 223 2.42 -5.22 18.30
CA TRP A 223 2.56 -5.89 16.99
C TRP A 223 3.04 -7.34 17.06
N ILE A 224 2.84 -8.01 18.20
CA ILE A 224 3.16 -9.42 18.40
C ILE A 224 1.89 -10.26 18.15
N PRO A 225 1.90 -11.20 17.19
CA PRO A 225 0.75 -12.07 16.94
C PRO A 225 0.45 -12.97 18.16
N ALA A 226 -0.81 -13.03 18.58
CA ALA A 226 -1.27 -13.98 19.59
C ALA A 226 -1.03 -15.41 19.08
N GLY A 227 -0.13 -16.15 19.73
CA GLY A 227 0.32 -17.50 19.33
C GLY A 227 1.83 -17.66 19.19
N LYS A 228 2.61 -16.57 19.27
CA LYS A 228 4.06 -16.62 19.49
C LYS A 228 4.37 -16.07 20.87
N SER A 229 4.20 -16.91 21.90
CA SER A 229 4.87 -16.67 23.18
C SER A 229 6.39 -16.58 22.92
N PRO A 230 7.11 -15.62 23.51
CA PRO A 230 8.55 -15.70 23.57
C PRO A 230 8.85 -16.92 24.45
N THR A 231 9.13 -18.06 23.83
CA THR A 231 9.60 -19.23 24.57
C THR A 231 10.86 -18.82 25.31
N SER A 232 10.75 -18.80 26.64
CA SER A 232 11.84 -18.79 27.59
C SER A 232 12.97 -19.65 27.06
N THR A 233 14.07 -19.00 26.70
CA THR A 233 15.35 -19.69 26.61
C THR A 233 15.86 -19.75 28.05
N LEU A 234 15.60 -20.87 28.70
CA LEU A 234 16.48 -21.37 29.76
C LEU A 234 17.73 -21.97 29.10
#